data_AF-A0A0F8Z1Q3-F1
#
_entry.id   AF-A0A0F8Z1Q3-F1
#
_cell.length_a   1.000
_cell.length_b   1.000
_cell.length_c   1.000
_cell.angle_alpha   90.00
_cell.angle_beta   90.00
_cell.angle_gamma   90.00
#
_symmetry.space_group_name_H-M   'P 1'
#
loop_
_entity.id
_entity.type
_entity.pdbx_description
1 polymer ?
#
loop_
_entity_poly.entity_id
_entity_poly.type
_entity_poly.pdbx_seq_one_letter_code
_entity_poly.pdbx_strand_id
1 'polypeptide(L)'
;MKDLAIEFRHYAFELVDADQGYEWGKENPYGADCSGTVCYPLIKMGYYIRTTAEELYRKIFTRLVPTTAVELDMDRILAVFYVMRKPWTKLDGTPMPARSVRHVTPVIGRYCIIDADAKRDQIIIKTAKEVRVRFEAIGAEADWRELNLDNAKKYSGKMFYSPDKEILELMK
;
A
#
# COMPACT_ATOMS: atom_id res chain seq x y z
N MET A 1 8.15 -2.97 17.66
CA MET A 1 7.61 -2.19 16.51
C MET A 1 8.73 -1.58 15.68
N LYS A 2 9.70 -0.90 16.28
CA LYS A 2 10.81 -0.25 15.56
C LYS A 2 11.53 -1.17 14.56
N ASP A 3 11.93 -2.37 14.98
CA ASP A 3 12.63 -3.31 14.08
C ASP A 3 11.74 -3.77 12.92
N LEU A 4 10.48 -4.11 13.20
CA LEU A 4 9.49 -4.44 12.17
C LEU A 4 9.23 -3.29 11.19
N ALA A 5 9.22 -2.05 11.68
CA ALA A 5 9.07 -0.88 10.82
C ALA A 5 10.29 -0.72 9.91
N ILE A 6 11.50 -0.98 10.38
CA ILE A 6 12.71 -0.96 9.56
C ILE A 6 12.63 -2.05 8.48
N GLU A 7 12.28 -3.28 8.84
CA GLU A 7 12.11 -4.38 7.88
C GLU A 7 11.06 -4.07 6.81
N PHE A 8 9.88 -3.63 7.22
CA PHE A 8 8.81 -3.26 6.29
C PHE A 8 9.29 -2.25 5.24
N ARG A 9 10.02 -1.23 5.69
CA ARG A 9 10.53 -0.18 4.80
C ARG A 9 11.63 -0.71 3.89
N HIS A 10 12.55 -1.51 4.40
CA HIS A 10 13.58 -2.16 3.61
C HIS A 10 12.98 -2.93 2.44
N TYR A 11 12.01 -3.81 2.72
CA TYR A 11 11.35 -4.59 1.67
C TYR A 11 10.48 -3.74 0.74
N ALA A 12 9.88 -2.65 1.24
CA ALA A 12 9.19 -1.72 0.36
C ALA A 12 10.18 -1.06 -0.63
N PHE A 13 11.36 -0.64 -0.15
CA PHE A 13 12.43 -0.05 -0.96
C PHE A 13 12.95 -0.99 -2.06
N GLU A 14 12.93 -2.31 -1.86
CA GLU A 14 13.32 -3.29 -2.88
C GLU A 14 12.46 -3.23 -4.15
N LEU A 15 11.27 -2.61 -4.09
CA LEU A 15 10.41 -2.44 -5.25
C LEU A 15 10.76 -1.21 -6.10
N VAL A 16 11.57 -0.28 -5.59
CA VAL A 16 11.91 0.94 -6.32
C VAL A 16 12.71 0.57 -7.57
N ASP A 17 12.37 1.21 -8.70
CA ASP A 17 12.97 0.94 -10.01
C ASP A 17 12.76 -0.52 -10.50
N ALA A 18 11.67 -1.16 -10.07
CA ALA A 18 11.23 -2.45 -10.59
C ALA A 18 11.21 -2.49 -12.12
N ASP A 19 11.79 -3.55 -12.71
CA ASP A 19 12.06 -3.67 -14.16
C ASP A 19 10.83 -3.46 -15.06
N GLN A 20 9.67 -3.92 -14.60
CA GLN A 20 8.38 -3.88 -15.29
C GLN A 20 7.51 -2.71 -14.81
N GLY A 21 8.00 -1.89 -13.87
CA GLY A 21 7.33 -0.67 -13.44
C GLY A 21 5.99 -0.93 -12.74
N TYR A 22 4.95 -0.23 -13.20
CA TYR A 22 3.61 -0.39 -12.64
C TYR A 22 2.93 -1.60 -13.29
N GLU A 23 2.53 -2.57 -12.48
CA GLU A 23 1.82 -3.73 -12.99
C GLU A 23 0.59 -4.06 -12.16
N TRP A 24 -0.57 -4.00 -12.82
CA TRP A 24 -1.86 -4.28 -12.20
C TRP A 24 -1.90 -5.70 -11.65
N GLY A 25 -2.23 -5.83 -10.37
CA GLY A 25 -2.38 -7.15 -9.75
C GLY A 25 -1.07 -7.78 -9.26
N LYS A 26 0.11 -7.16 -9.45
CA LYS A 26 1.38 -7.71 -8.98
C LYS A 26 1.89 -7.11 -7.66
N GLU A 27 2.83 -7.83 -7.04
CA GLU A 27 3.40 -7.53 -5.74
C GLU A 27 4.84 -8.05 -5.60
N ASN A 28 5.71 -7.87 -6.60
CA ASN A 28 7.07 -8.42 -6.60
C ASN A 28 8.11 -7.40 -7.08
N PRO A 29 9.43 -7.67 -6.95
CA PRO A 29 10.49 -6.74 -7.36
C PRO A 29 10.55 -6.46 -8.86
N TYR A 30 9.89 -7.26 -9.70
CA TYR A 30 9.80 -7.00 -11.13
C TYR A 30 8.68 -6.02 -11.45
N GLY A 31 7.58 -6.01 -10.69
CA GLY A 31 6.49 -5.06 -10.87
C GLY A 31 5.46 -5.10 -9.76
N ALA A 32 4.81 -3.96 -9.52
CA ALA A 32 3.80 -3.85 -8.47
C ALA A 32 2.66 -2.87 -8.82
N ASP A 33 1.47 -3.11 -8.26
CA ASP A 33 0.43 -2.09 -8.18
C ASP A 33 0.47 -1.35 -6.83
N CYS A 34 -0.43 -0.38 -6.65
CA CYS A 34 -0.48 0.42 -5.43
C CYS A 34 -0.62 -0.42 -4.16
N SER A 35 -1.47 -1.45 -4.18
CA SER A 35 -1.61 -2.39 -3.07
C SER A 35 -0.44 -3.39 -2.97
N GLY A 36 0.17 -3.74 -4.10
CA GLY A 36 1.38 -4.57 -4.17
C GLY A 36 2.55 -3.94 -3.43
N THR A 37 2.72 -2.61 -3.51
CA THR A 37 3.75 -1.90 -2.74
C THR A 37 3.64 -2.04 -1.23
N VAL A 38 2.45 -2.38 -0.73
CA VAL A 38 2.20 -2.67 0.69
C VAL A 38 2.19 -4.17 0.98
N CYS A 39 1.66 -4.99 0.07
CA CYS A 39 1.55 -6.44 0.26
C CYS A 39 2.92 -7.12 0.22
N TYR A 40 3.80 -6.73 -0.70
CA TYR A 40 5.14 -7.31 -0.82
C TYR A 40 5.94 -7.25 0.51
N PRO A 41 6.12 -6.08 1.15
CA PRO A 41 6.85 -6.03 2.41
C PRO A 41 6.16 -6.83 3.53
N LEU A 42 4.82 -6.88 3.56
CA LEU A 42 4.11 -7.74 4.52
C LEU A 42 4.44 -9.23 4.30
N ILE A 43 4.44 -9.68 3.05
CA ILE A 43 4.76 -11.07 2.67
C ILE A 43 6.21 -11.40 3.06
N LYS A 44 7.16 -10.49 2.78
CA LYS A 44 8.58 -10.66 3.15
C LYS A 44 8.81 -10.70 4.66
N MET A 45 7.94 -10.07 5.44
CA MET A 45 7.93 -10.16 6.91
C MET A 45 7.18 -11.40 7.44
N GLY A 46 6.71 -12.30 6.57
CA GLY A 46 5.97 -13.52 6.94
C GLY A 46 4.46 -13.34 7.12
N TYR A 47 3.91 -12.17 6.79
CA TYR A 47 2.47 -11.94 6.72
C TYR A 47 1.99 -12.13 5.27
N TYR A 48 1.71 -13.38 4.89
CA TYR A 48 1.27 -13.76 3.55
C TYR A 48 -0.12 -13.18 3.21
N ILE A 49 -0.15 -11.92 2.78
CA ILE A 49 -1.34 -11.15 2.47
C ILE A 49 -1.16 -10.55 1.09
N ARG A 50 -1.99 -10.98 0.13
CA ARG A 50 -2.16 -10.29 -1.15
C ARG A 50 -3.60 -9.87 -1.30
N THR A 51 -3.85 -8.56 -1.30
CA THR A 51 -5.21 -8.04 -1.37
C THR A 51 -5.26 -6.64 -1.97
N THR A 52 -6.46 -6.09 -2.13
CA THR A 52 -6.68 -4.75 -2.69
C THR A 52 -6.42 -3.64 -1.67
N ALA A 53 -6.23 -2.41 -2.13
CA ALA A 53 -6.09 -1.24 -1.26
C ALA A 53 -7.30 -1.03 -0.32
N GLU A 54 -8.50 -1.35 -0.79
CA GLU A 54 -9.74 -1.30 -0.01
C GLU A 54 -9.72 -2.25 1.18
N GLU A 55 -9.29 -3.48 0.93
CA GLU A 55 -9.22 -4.54 1.93
C GLU A 55 -8.10 -4.27 2.95
N LEU A 56 -6.94 -3.77 2.49
CA LEU A 56 -5.88 -3.29 3.37
C LEU A 56 -6.41 -2.21 4.33
N TYR A 57 -7.14 -1.23 3.83
CA TYR A 57 -7.70 -0.14 4.64
C TYR A 57 -8.71 -0.63 5.69
N ARG A 58 -9.63 -1.52 5.29
CA ARG A 58 -10.72 -1.96 6.17
C ARG A 58 -10.31 -3.02 7.18
N LYS A 59 -9.34 -3.87 6.83
CA LYS A 59 -9.03 -5.08 7.61
C LYS A 59 -7.63 -5.06 8.20
N ILE A 60 -6.63 -4.49 7.54
CA ILE A 60 -5.21 -4.65 7.93
C ILE A 60 -4.67 -3.38 8.60
N PHE A 61 -4.86 -2.22 7.98
CA PHE A 61 -4.42 -0.90 8.45
C PHE A 61 -5.57 -0.16 9.13
N THR A 62 -6.04 -0.69 10.27
CA THR A 62 -7.27 -0.20 10.92
C THR A 62 -7.03 0.85 12.00
N ARG A 63 -5.78 1.03 12.46
CA ARG A 63 -5.45 1.99 13.53
C ARG A 63 -5.35 3.39 12.91
N LEU A 64 -6.24 4.29 13.34
CA LEU A 64 -6.22 5.68 12.91
C LEU A 64 -5.04 6.40 13.56
N VAL A 65 -4.28 7.17 12.79
CA VAL A 65 -3.18 7.97 13.33
C VAL A 65 -3.53 9.47 13.20
N PRO A 66 -3.43 10.27 14.28
CA PRO A 66 -3.75 11.70 14.21
C PRO A 66 -2.77 12.44 13.30
N THR A 67 -3.28 13.15 12.30
CA THR A 67 -2.52 13.83 11.22
C THR A 67 -1.40 14.75 11.70
N THR A 68 -1.47 15.28 12.93
CA THR A 68 -0.50 16.24 13.49
C THR A 68 0.88 15.64 13.83
N ALA A 69 1.03 14.32 13.88
CA ALA A 69 2.28 13.66 14.29
C ALA A 69 2.85 12.66 13.27
N VAL A 70 2.16 12.42 12.15
CA VAL A 70 2.34 11.17 11.36
C VAL A 70 3.46 11.24 10.34
N GLU A 71 3.68 12.40 9.74
CA GLU A 71 4.63 12.53 8.63
C GLU A 71 6.11 12.41 9.07
N LEU A 72 6.34 12.34 10.39
CA LEU A 72 7.66 12.25 11.02
C LEU A 72 7.91 10.95 11.80
N ASP A 73 6.87 10.15 12.06
CA ASP A 73 6.98 8.94 12.89
C ASP A 73 7.60 7.80 12.10
N MET A 74 8.78 7.38 12.55
CA MET A 74 9.60 6.34 11.93
C MET A 74 9.59 5.03 12.71
N ASP A 75 8.85 4.91 13.80
CA ASP A 75 8.82 3.71 14.64
C ASP A 75 7.59 2.82 14.34
N ARG A 76 6.70 3.29 13.46
CA ARG A 76 5.45 2.64 13.06
C ARG A 76 5.48 2.20 11.60
N ILE A 77 4.66 1.20 11.29
CA ILE A 77 4.36 0.81 9.90
C ILE A 77 3.11 1.55 9.48
N LEU A 78 3.29 2.50 8.57
CA LEU A 78 2.25 3.43 8.14
C LEU A 78 2.02 3.30 6.64
N ALA A 79 0.78 3.54 6.22
CA ALA A 79 0.42 3.71 4.83
C ALA A 79 -0.59 4.86 4.70
N VAL A 80 -0.52 5.54 3.55
CA VAL A 80 -1.46 6.61 3.18
C VAL A 80 -2.47 6.03 2.21
N PHE A 81 -3.74 6.13 2.57
CA PHE A 81 -4.86 5.66 1.77
C PHE A 81 -5.60 6.85 1.17
N TYR A 82 -5.84 6.81 -0.13
CA TYR A 82 -6.54 7.88 -0.85
C TYR A 82 -7.99 7.48 -1.07
N VAL A 83 -8.86 7.97 -0.19
CA VAL A 83 -10.27 7.58 -0.10
C VAL A 83 -11.15 8.57 -0.87
N MET A 84 -11.93 8.08 -1.82
CA MET A 84 -12.76 8.94 -2.67
C MET A 84 -13.98 9.48 -1.90
N ARG A 85 -14.22 10.79 -1.95
CA ARG A 85 -15.40 11.41 -1.31
C ARG A 85 -16.71 11.15 -2.07
N LYS A 86 -16.62 10.84 -3.36
CA LYS A 86 -17.75 10.60 -4.27
C LYS A 86 -17.58 9.24 -4.97
N PRO A 87 -18.64 8.66 -5.54
CA PRO A 87 -18.51 7.49 -6.40
C PRO A 87 -17.55 7.77 -7.57
N TRP A 88 -16.88 6.72 -8.04
CA TRP A 88 -15.87 6.82 -9.10
C TRP A 88 -15.78 5.51 -9.87
N THR A 89 -15.00 5.48 -10.95
CA THR A 89 -14.83 4.29 -11.78
C THR A 89 -13.35 3.94 -11.87
N LYS A 90 -13.03 2.66 -11.70
CA LYS A 90 -11.68 2.13 -11.94
C LYS A 90 -11.27 2.27 -13.41
N LEU A 91 -10.00 2.03 -13.71
CA LEU A 91 -9.49 2.03 -15.09
C LEU A 91 -10.18 0.97 -15.96
N ASP A 92 -10.56 -0.16 -15.36
CA ASP A 92 -11.28 -1.26 -16.03
C ASP A 92 -12.80 -1.03 -16.20
N GLY A 93 -13.32 0.15 -15.81
CA GLY A 93 -14.74 0.46 -15.89
C GLY A 93 -15.57 0.02 -14.67
N THR A 94 -14.98 -0.65 -13.68
CA THR A 94 -15.71 -1.09 -12.47
C THR A 94 -16.19 0.13 -11.67
N PRO A 95 -17.50 0.27 -11.41
CA PRO A 95 -18.03 1.34 -10.57
C PRO A 95 -17.70 1.08 -9.10
N MET A 96 -17.24 2.13 -8.42
CA MET A 96 -16.85 2.10 -7.03
C MET A 96 -17.69 3.11 -6.24
N PRO A 97 -18.21 2.74 -5.05
CA PRO A 97 -19.01 3.64 -4.25
C PRO A 97 -18.16 4.76 -3.65
N ALA A 98 -18.82 5.81 -3.12
CA ALA A 98 -18.16 6.79 -2.28
C ALA A 98 -17.52 6.11 -1.05
N ARG A 99 -16.49 6.74 -0.47
CA ARG A 99 -15.73 6.24 0.68
C ARG A 99 -15.01 4.91 0.43
N SER A 100 -14.73 4.60 -0.84
CA SER A 100 -13.82 3.52 -1.24
C SER A 100 -12.41 4.06 -1.53
N VAL A 101 -11.42 3.21 -1.33
CA VAL A 101 -10.01 3.49 -1.55
C VAL A 101 -9.70 3.38 -3.02
N ARG A 102 -9.10 4.44 -3.56
CA ARG A 102 -8.60 4.50 -4.93
C ARG A 102 -7.14 4.12 -5.06
N HIS A 103 -6.33 4.44 -4.06
CA HIS A 103 -4.89 4.24 -4.09
C HIS A 103 -4.34 4.11 -2.67
N VAL A 104 -3.20 3.45 -2.52
CA VAL A 104 -2.46 3.34 -1.27
C VAL A 104 -0.97 3.46 -1.55
N THR A 105 -0.21 4.02 -0.61
CA THR A 105 1.25 4.07 -0.65
C THR A 105 1.84 3.77 0.73
N PRO A 106 2.82 2.87 0.88
CA PRO A 106 3.55 2.69 2.13
C PRO A 106 4.41 3.91 2.45
N VAL A 107 4.56 4.20 3.75
CA VAL A 107 5.46 5.25 4.24
C VAL A 107 6.81 4.64 4.55
N ILE A 108 7.85 5.20 3.95
CA ILE A 108 9.22 4.69 4.03
C ILE A 108 10.20 5.63 4.71
N GLY A 109 9.79 6.88 4.93
CA GLY A 109 10.63 7.90 5.50
C GLY A 109 9.82 9.07 5.99
N ARG A 110 10.50 10.03 6.63
CA ARG A 110 9.90 11.33 6.93
C ARG A 110 9.44 11.97 5.63
N TYR A 111 8.13 12.17 5.51
CA TYR A 111 7.48 12.67 4.29
C TYR A 111 7.64 11.80 3.04
N CYS A 112 8.29 10.64 3.09
CA CYS A 112 8.61 9.82 1.93
C CYS A 112 7.72 8.58 1.86
N ILE A 113 7.20 8.31 0.66
CA ILE A 113 6.39 7.13 0.34
C ILE A 113 6.97 6.43 -0.88
N ILE A 114 6.50 5.20 -1.13
CA ILE A 114 6.70 4.52 -2.42
C ILE A 114 5.38 4.56 -3.18
N ASP A 115 5.40 5.13 -4.38
CA ASP A 115 4.25 5.26 -5.27
C ASP A 115 4.39 4.31 -6.45
N ALA A 116 3.39 3.45 -6.67
CA ALA A 116 3.24 2.74 -7.93
C ALA A 116 2.55 3.69 -8.92
N ASP A 117 3.35 4.42 -9.71
CA ASP A 117 2.86 5.48 -10.59
C ASP A 117 2.53 4.95 -11.99
N ALA A 118 1.28 4.55 -12.18
CA ALA A 118 0.76 4.09 -13.48
C ALA A 118 0.95 5.10 -14.63
N LYS A 119 1.12 6.40 -14.36
CA LYS A 119 1.36 7.39 -15.43
C LYS A 119 2.80 7.39 -15.94
N ARG A 120 3.74 7.04 -15.07
CA ARG A 120 5.18 6.98 -15.39
C ARG A 120 5.63 5.56 -15.68
N ASP A 121 4.75 4.59 -15.43
CA ASP A 121 5.05 3.16 -15.50
C ASP A 121 6.26 2.79 -14.62
N GLN A 122 6.23 3.25 -13.36
CA GLN A 122 7.35 3.13 -12.43
C GLN A 122 6.88 2.93 -10.99
N ILE A 123 7.70 2.21 -10.21
CA ILE A 123 7.66 2.24 -8.75
C ILE A 123 8.72 3.22 -8.27
N ILE A 124 8.30 4.32 -7.66
CA ILE A 124 9.18 5.47 -7.40
C ILE A 124 8.96 6.06 -6.01
N ILE A 125 10.03 6.60 -5.43
CA ILE A 125 9.96 7.36 -4.19
C ILE A 125 9.40 8.75 -4.48
N LYS A 126 8.40 9.17 -3.70
CA LYS A 126 7.84 10.52 -3.76
C LYS A 126 7.62 11.09 -2.37
N THR A 127 7.35 12.39 -2.32
CA THR A 127 6.81 12.98 -1.10
C THR A 127 5.33 12.62 -0.94
N ALA A 128 4.90 12.35 0.28
CA ALA A 128 3.48 12.12 0.59
C ALA A 128 2.62 13.31 0.15
N LYS A 129 3.15 14.54 0.25
CA LYS A 129 2.48 15.77 -0.18
C LYS A 129 2.22 15.79 -1.69
N GLU A 130 3.20 15.42 -2.51
CA GLU A 130 3.04 15.38 -3.98
C GLU A 130 1.88 14.46 -4.38
N VAL A 131 1.88 13.23 -3.85
CA VAL A 131 0.85 12.24 -4.18
C VAL A 131 -0.50 12.64 -3.59
N ARG A 132 -0.53 13.24 -2.39
CA ARG A 132 -1.75 13.79 -1.79
C ARG A 132 -2.40 14.86 -2.66
N VAL A 133 -1.65 15.88 -3.08
CA VAL A 133 -2.19 16.98 -3.90
C VAL A 133 -2.79 16.43 -5.21
N ARG A 134 -2.13 15.44 -5.82
CA ARG A 134 -2.62 14.77 -7.04
C ARG A 134 -3.98 14.10 -6.82
N PHE A 135 -4.16 13.36 -5.73
CA PHE A 135 -5.41 12.63 -5.45
C PHE A 135 -6.51 13.54 -4.89
N GLU A 136 -6.17 14.54 -4.08
CA GLU A 136 -7.13 15.54 -3.58
C GLU A 136 -7.74 16.35 -4.73
N ALA A 137 -6.96 16.64 -5.79
CA ALA A 137 -7.46 17.33 -6.98
C ALA A 137 -8.57 16.57 -7.71
N ILE A 138 -8.68 15.25 -7.53
CA ILE A 138 -9.76 14.42 -8.09
C ILE A 138 -10.80 14.01 -7.05
N GLY A 139 -10.80 14.62 -5.88
CA GLY A 139 -11.81 14.44 -4.84
C GLY A 139 -11.54 13.31 -3.84
N ALA A 140 -10.29 12.85 -3.73
CA ALA A 140 -9.89 11.97 -2.64
C ALA A 140 -9.55 12.73 -1.36
N GLU A 141 -9.54 12.01 -0.24
CA GLU A 141 -9.02 12.41 1.06
C GLU A 141 -7.87 11.47 1.42
N ALA A 142 -6.77 12.01 1.95
CA ALA A 142 -5.63 11.22 2.38
C ALA A 142 -5.77 10.82 3.85
N ASP A 143 -6.01 9.52 4.08
CA ASP A 143 -6.13 8.91 5.39
C ASP A 143 -4.84 8.16 5.74
N TRP A 144 -4.17 8.60 6.81
CA TRP A 144 -3.02 7.88 7.35
C TRP A 144 -3.48 6.79 8.30
N ARG A 145 -3.00 5.57 8.06
CA ARG A 145 -3.34 4.41 8.88
C ARG A 145 -2.09 3.64 9.28
N GLU A 146 -2.13 3.11 10.49
CA GLU A 146 -1.10 2.23 11.04
C GLU A 146 -1.53 0.77 10.89
N LEU A 147 -0.54 -0.09 10.60
CA LEU A 147 -0.70 -1.53 10.57
C LEU A 147 -1.24 -2.05 11.91
N ASN A 148 -2.35 -2.79 11.86
CA ASN A 148 -2.79 -3.59 13.00
C ASN A 148 -2.18 -4.99 12.89
N LEU A 149 -1.10 -5.23 13.65
CA LEU A 149 -0.38 -6.51 13.62
C LEU A 149 -1.26 -7.72 13.94
N ASP A 150 -2.23 -7.58 14.83
CA ASP A 150 -3.12 -8.69 15.18
C ASP A 150 -4.02 -9.06 13.99
N ASN A 151 -4.46 -8.05 13.23
CA ASN A 151 -5.20 -8.29 12.00
C ASN A 151 -4.30 -8.88 10.91
N ALA A 152 -3.08 -8.39 10.76
CA ALA A 152 -2.12 -8.96 9.81
C ALA A 152 -1.89 -10.45 10.08
N LYS A 153 -1.67 -10.84 11.35
CA LYS A 153 -1.58 -12.25 11.76
C LYS A 153 -2.88 -13.02 11.51
N LYS A 154 -4.03 -12.45 11.87
CA LYS A 154 -5.35 -13.07 11.71
C LYS A 154 -5.68 -13.40 10.25
N TYR A 155 -5.31 -12.52 9.33
CA TYR A 155 -5.64 -12.61 7.90
C TYR A 155 -4.52 -13.17 7.02
N SER A 156 -3.29 -13.30 7.54
CA SER A 156 -2.19 -14.02 6.89
C SER A 156 -2.64 -15.40 6.45
N GLY A 157 -2.35 -15.77 5.20
CA GLY A 157 -2.74 -17.05 4.62
C GLY A 157 -4.23 -17.16 4.23
N LYS A 158 -5.06 -16.12 4.51
CA LYS A 158 -6.51 -16.14 4.26
C LYS A 158 -6.96 -15.12 3.21
N MET A 159 -6.16 -14.08 3.00
CA MET A 159 -6.46 -13.03 2.03
C MET A 159 -5.50 -13.12 0.85
N PHE A 160 -6.01 -13.77 -0.21
CA PHE A 160 -5.33 -13.88 -1.50
C PHE A 160 -6.28 -13.45 -2.60
N TYR A 161 -5.98 -12.30 -3.20
CA TYR A 161 -6.57 -11.86 -4.46
C TYR A 161 -5.52 -12.05 -5.55
N SER A 162 -5.61 -13.17 -6.28
CA SER A 162 -4.70 -13.50 -7.41
C SER A 162 -3.20 -13.45 -7.07
N PRO A 163 -2.70 -14.21 -6.08
CA PRO A 163 -1.29 -14.16 -5.72
C PRO A 163 -0.40 -14.65 -6.87
N ASP A 164 0.77 -14.02 -7.02
CA ASP A 164 1.80 -14.52 -7.94
C ASP A 164 2.18 -15.96 -7.59
N LYS A 165 2.43 -16.79 -8.60
CA LYS A 165 2.76 -18.22 -8.42
C LYS A 165 3.96 -18.43 -7.50
N GLU A 166 4.95 -17.55 -7.59
CA GLU A 166 6.16 -17.57 -6.76
C GLU A 166 5.83 -17.41 -5.26
N ILE A 167 4.78 -16.65 -4.91
CA ILE A 167 4.34 -16.48 -3.52
C ILE A 167 3.64 -17.74 -3.01
N LEU A 168 2.90 -18.45 -3.86
CA LEU A 168 2.30 -19.74 -3.50
C LEU A 168 3.37 -20.80 -3.20
N GLU A 169 4.55 -20.71 -3.80
CA GLU A 169 5.67 -21.61 -3.56
C GLU A 169 6.38 -21.33 -2.23
N LEU A 170 6.43 -20.07 -1.78
CA LEU A 170 6.98 -19.66 -0.47
C LEU A 170 6.09 -20.07 0.72
N MET A 171 4.86 -20.51 0.47
CA MET A 171 3.90 -20.93 1.50
C MET A 171 3.88 -22.45 1.77
N LYS A 172 4.67 -23.24 1.04
CA LYS A 172 4.83 -24.69 1.25
C LYS A 172 5.97 -24.99 2.21
#